data_AF-A0A6A1QF20-F1
#
_entry.id   AF-A0A6A1QF20-F1
#
_cell.length_a   1.000
_cell.length_b   1.000
_cell.length_c   1.000
_cell.angle_alpha   90.00
_cell.angle_beta   90.00
_cell.angle_gamma   90.00
#
_symmetry.space_group_name_H-M   'P 1'
#
loop_
_entity.id
_entity.type
_entity.pdbx_description
1 polymer ?
#
loop_
_entity_poly.entity_id
_entity_poly.type
_entity_poly.pdbx_seq_one_letter_code
_entity_poly.pdbx_strand_id
1 'polypeptide(L)'
;MRLNIAIFFGALFGALGVLLFLVAFGSDYWLLATEVGKCSGEQNIENVTFHHEGFFWRCWFNGIVEENDSNIWQFWYTNQPPLKNCTHAYLSPYPFMRGEHNSTSYDSA
;
A
#
# COMPACT_ATOMS: atom_id res chain seq x y z
N MET A 1 19.73 -28.30 -31.18
CA MET A 1 19.60 -26.83 -31.25
C MET A 1 18.26 -26.31 -30.75
N ARG A 2 17.10 -26.76 -31.28
CA ARG A 2 15.77 -26.23 -30.89
C ARG A 2 15.40 -26.48 -29.42
N LEU A 3 15.79 -27.62 -28.84
CA LEU A 3 15.51 -27.95 -27.44
C LEU A 3 16.27 -27.01 -26.47
N ASN A 4 17.55 -26.75 -26.73
CA ASN A 4 18.36 -25.86 -25.88
C ASN A 4 17.82 -24.43 -25.89
N ILE A 5 17.30 -23.97 -27.05
CA ILE A 5 16.65 -22.67 -27.18
C ILE A 5 15.37 -22.62 -26.34
N ALA A 6 14.54 -23.66 -26.39
CA ALA A 6 13.31 -23.74 -25.58
C ALA A 6 13.61 -23.77 -24.08
N ILE A 7 14.62 -24.53 -23.64
CA ILE A 7 15.05 -24.59 -22.24
C ILE A 7 15.54 -23.20 -21.77
N PHE A 8 16.33 -22.51 -22.60
CA PHE A 8 16.82 -21.17 -22.28
C PHE A 8 15.67 -20.18 -22.03
N PHE A 9 14.72 -20.10 -22.95
CA PHE A 9 13.57 -19.21 -22.78
C PHE A 9 12.69 -19.63 -21.59
N GLY A 10 12.46 -20.93 -21.40
CA GLY A 10 11.72 -21.44 -20.24
C GLY A 10 12.38 -21.03 -18.92
N ALA A 11 13.70 -21.20 -18.81
CA ALA A 11 14.46 -20.79 -17.62
C ALA A 11 14.46 -19.27 -17.42
N LEU A 12 14.62 -18.48 -18.49
CA LEU A 12 14.60 -17.02 -18.44
C LEU A 12 13.25 -16.50 -17.94
N PHE A 13 12.15 -16.95 -18.55
CA PHE A 13 10.80 -16.53 -18.14
C PHE A 13 10.41 -17.09 -16.78
N GLY A 14 10.85 -18.29 -16.43
CA GLY A 14 10.66 -18.87 -15.10
C GLY A 14 11.36 -18.05 -14.02
N ALA A 15 12.64 -17.72 -14.21
CA ALA A 15 13.41 -16.91 -13.27
C ALA A 15 12.83 -15.48 -13.16
N LEU A 16 12.47 -14.87 -14.29
CA LEU A 16 11.83 -13.56 -14.31
C LEU A 16 10.48 -13.58 -13.60
N GLY A 17 9.68 -14.63 -13.81
CA GLY A 17 8.40 -14.81 -13.14
C GLY A 17 8.56 -14.94 -11.62
N VAL A 18 9.52 -15.74 -11.15
CA VAL A 18 9.82 -15.87 -9.72
C VAL A 18 10.29 -14.54 -9.13
N LEU A 19 11.16 -13.81 -9.83
CA LEU A 19 11.62 -12.49 -9.39
C LEU A 19 10.44 -11.52 -9.23
N LEU A 20 9.58 -11.43 -10.25
CA LEU A 20 8.41 -10.54 -10.23
C LEU A 20 7.41 -10.95 -9.16
N PHE A 21 7.20 -12.25 -8.95
CA PHE A 21 6.36 -12.77 -7.87
C PHE A 21 6.90 -12.36 -6.51
N LEU A 22 8.18 -12.56 -6.24
CA LEU A 22 8.79 -12.19 -4.96
C LEU A 22 8.74 -10.68 -4.72
N VAL A 23 8.96 -9.86 -5.76
CA VAL A 23 8.83 -8.40 -5.66
C VAL A 23 7.40 -8.00 -5.37
N ALA A 24 6.42 -8.54 -6.10
CA ALA A 24 5.01 -8.24 -5.89
C ALA A 24 4.60 -8.59 -4.44
N PHE A 25 4.83 -9.84 -4.00
CA PHE A 25 4.44 -10.30 -2.67
C PHE A 25 5.24 -9.67 -1.53
N GLY A 26 6.52 -9.36 -1.75
CA GLY A 26 7.36 -8.71 -0.75
C GLY A 26 7.06 -7.23 -0.58
N SER A 27 6.45 -6.60 -1.59
CA SER A 27 6.08 -5.19 -1.55
C SER A 27 4.70 -4.97 -0.90
N ASP A 28 4.58 -3.87 -0.17
CA ASP A 28 3.38 -3.42 0.55
C ASP A 28 2.50 -2.49 -0.30
N TYR A 29 2.59 -2.58 -1.63
CA TYR A 29 1.93 -1.67 -2.56
C TYR A 29 0.89 -2.32 -3.48
N TRP A 30 0.17 -3.32 -2.97
CA TRP A 30 -0.93 -3.93 -3.71
C TRP A 30 -2.13 -2.98 -3.80
N LEU A 31 -2.36 -2.23 -2.71
CA LEU A 31 -3.39 -1.21 -2.64
C LEU A 31 -2.83 0.06 -2.03
N LEU A 32 -3.18 1.16 -2.68
CA LEU A 32 -2.91 2.52 -2.26
C LEU A 32 -4.21 3.23 -1.96
N ALA A 33 -4.30 3.86 -0.80
CA ALA A 33 -5.41 4.75 -0.51
C ALA A 33 -4.92 6.01 0.20
N THR A 34 -5.59 7.12 -0.08
CA THR A 34 -5.41 8.39 0.61
C THR A 34 -6.72 8.76 1.29
N GLU A 35 -6.66 9.07 2.57
CA GLU A 35 -7.80 9.66 3.30
C GLU A 35 -7.51 11.13 3.57
N VAL A 36 -8.46 11.98 3.17
CA VAL A 36 -8.39 13.44 3.35
C VAL A 36 -9.41 13.84 4.40
N GLY A 37 -8.96 14.57 5.42
CA GLY A 37 -9.81 15.05 6.50
C GLY A 37 -10.73 16.19 6.06
N LYS A 38 -11.94 15.85 5.59
CA LYS A 38 -13.08 16.75 5.31
C LYS A 38 -12.83 17.80 4.22
N CYS A 39 -13.58 17.70 3.12
CA CYS A 39 -13.63 18.71 2.06
C CYS A 39 -14.34 19.99 2.53
N SER A 40 -13.71 20.79 3.38
CA SER A 40 -14.17 22.14 3.73
C SER A 40 -13.40 23.12 2.86
N GLY A 41 -14.09 23.86 1.98
CA GLY A 41 -13.50 24.66 0.91
C GLY A 41 -12.70 25.90 1.34
N GLU A 42 -11.69 25.72 2.20
CA GLU A 42 -10.70 26.74 2.54
C GLU A 42 -9.31 26.08 2.45
N GLN A 43 -8.57 26.39 1.38
CA GLN A 43 -7.25 25.82 1.12
C GLN A 43 -6.23 26.24 2.18
N ASN A 44 -5.33 25.33 2.59
CA ASN A 44 -3.90 25.45 2.26
C ASN A 44 -2.99 24.32 2.76
N ILE A 45 -3.40 23.47 3.70
CA ILE A 45 -2.58 22.32 4.16
C ILE A 45 -3.55 21.22 4.59
N GLU A 46 -3.77 20.23 3.74
CA GLU A 46 -4.59 19.07 4.11
C GLU A 46 -3.68 18.00 4.71
N ASN A 47 -3.95 17.66 5.98
CA ASN A 47 -3.37 16.46 6.59
C ASN A 47 -4.03 15.24 5.94
N VAL A 48 -3.24 14.54 5.13
CA VAL A 48 -3.67 13.33 4.41
C VAL A 48 -3.02 12.14 5.09
N THR A 49 -3.80 11.11 5.37
CA THR A 49 -3.24 9.84 5.81
C THR A 49 -3.16 8.91 4.61
N PHE A 50 -1.97 8.38 4.39
CA PHE A 50 -1.65 7.46 3.33
C PHE A 50 -1.72 6.04 3.86
N HIS A 51 -2.33 5.15 3.10
CA HIS A 51 -2.45 3.73 3.40
C HIS A 51 -1.79 2.92 2.31
N HIS A 52 -0.93 1.99 2.72
CA HIS A 52 -0.24 1.03 1.88
C HIS A 52 -0.60 -0.36 2.39
N GLU A 53 -1.17 -1.17 1.53
CA GLU A 53 -1.50 -2.55 1.85
C GLU A 53 -0.82 -3.47 0.85
N GLY A 54 -0.09 -4.46 1.38
CA GLY A 54 0.31 -5.62 0.62
C GLY A 54 0.01 -6.90 1.37
N PHE A 55 0.53 -8.00 0.84
CA PHE A 55 0.13 -9.33 1.29
C PHE A 55 0.45 -9.61 2.78
N PHE A 56 1.57 -9.10 3.28
CA PHE A 56 2.03 -9.37 4.64
C PHE A 56 1.79 -8.21 5.62
N TRP A 57 1.75 -6.98 5.11
CA TRP A 57 1.78 -5.77 5.91
C TRP A 57 0.79 -4.74 5.38
N ARG A 58 0.14 -4.07 6.33
CA ARG A 58 -0.61 -2.84 6.10
C ARG A 58 0.04 -1.74 6.90
N CYS A 59 0.46 -0.68 6.23
CA CYS A 59 1.12 0.47 6.82
C CYS A 59 0.31 1.73 6.56
N TRP A 60 0.34 2.66 7.51
CA TRP A 60 -0.18 4.00 7.29
C TRP A 60 0.74 5.06 7.88
N PHE A 61 0.67 6.26 7.30
CA PHE A 61 1.37 7.43 7.81
C PHE A 61 0.64 8.71 7.44
N ASN A 62 0.86 9.76 8.22
CA ASN A 62 0.31 11.08 7.93
C ASN A 62 1.34 11.89 7.14
N GLY A 63 0.89 12.55 6.08
CA GLY A 63 1.69 13.48 5.29
C GLY A 63 0.89 14.75 5.01
N ILE A 64 1.62 15.76 4.58
CA ILE A 64 1.06 17.04 4.14
C ILE A 64 1.10 17.04 2.62
N VAL A 65 -0.04 17.21 1.97
CA VAL A 65 -0.11 17.39 0.51
C VAL A 65 -0.10 18.89 0.24
N GLU A 66 1.01 19.40 -0.29
CA GLU A 66 1.06 20.76 -0.82
C GLU A 66 0.47 20.78 -2.24
N GLU A 67 -0.40 21.75 -2.50
CA GLU A 67 -1.27 21.86 -3.69
C GLU A 67 -0.50 21.87 -5.03
N ASN A 68 0.80 22.19 -5.01
CA ASN A 68 1.60 22.40 -6.23
C ASN A 68 2.42 21.20 -6.70
N ASP A 69 2.49 20.13 -5.90
CA ASP A 69 3.34 18.99 -6.21
C ASP A 69 2.48 17.73 -6.33
N SER A 70 2.27 17.31 -7.57
CA SER A 70 1.60 16.07 -7.98
C SER A 70 2.42 14.81 -7.63
N ASN A 71 2.86 14.73 -6.38
CA ASN A 71 3.98 13.93 -5.92
C ASN A 71 3.56 12.52 -5.50
N ILE A 72 2.89 11.80 -6.40
CA ILE A 72 2.84 10.34 -6.39
C ILE A 72 4.27 9.76 -6.25
N TRP A 73 5.29 10.45 -6.76
CA TRP A 73 6.69 10.07 -6.57
C TRP A 73 7.20 10.20 -5.13
N GLN A 74 6.73 11.20 -4.36
CA GLN A 74 7.04 11.29 -2.93
C GLN A 74 6.45 10.11 -2.16
N PHE A 75 5.29 9.66 -2.59
CA PHE A 75 4.60 8.51 -2.05
C PHE A 75 5.38 7.19 -2.27
N TRP A 76 5.96 6.96 -3.46
CA TRP A 76 6.63 5.69 -3.78
C TRP A 76 8.10 5.62 -3.36
N TYR A 77 8.84 6.75 -3.35
CA TYR A 77 10.31 6.69 -3.27
C TYR A 77 11.01 7.69 -2.33
N THR A 78 10.44 8.87 -2.03
CA THR A 78 11.24 9.94 -1.40
C THR A 78 10.77 10.47 -0.05
N ASN A 79 9.56 10.13 0.42
CA ASN A 79 9.04 10.61 1.71
C ASN A 79 8.32 9.52 2.50
N GLN A 80 8.96 8.36 2.72
CA GLN A 80 8.48 7.48 3.78
C GLN A 80 8.87 8.08 5.14
N PRO A 81 7.92 8.57 5.95
CA PRO A 81 8.27 9.12 7.25
C PRO A 81 8.88 8.00 8.12
N PRO A 82 9.82 8.34 9.03
CA PRO A 82 10.42 7.37 9.95
C PRO A 82 9.40 6.73 10.90
N LEU A 83 8.17 7.28 10.96
CA LEU A 83 7.07 6.88 11.83
C LEU A 83 5.90 6.26 11.05
N LYS A 84 6.18 5.38 10.08
CA LYS A 84 5.13 4.53 9.48
C LYS A 84 4.64 3.52 10.51
N ASN A 85 3.33 3.46 10.75
CA ASN A 85 2.77 2.47 11.66
C ASN A 85 2.26 1.28 10.84
N CYS A 86 2.86 0.12 11.04
CA CYS A 86 2.58 -1.08 10.27
C CYS A 86 1.99 -2.17 11.17
N THR A 87 0.96 -2.84 10.66
CA THR A 87 0.38 -4.05 11.26
C THR A 87 0.35 -5.16 10.23
N HIS A 88 0.29 -6.41 10.68
CA HIS A 88 0.13 -7.54 9.77
C HIS A 88 -1.19 -7.46 8.99
N ALA A 89 -1.17 -7.80 7.70
CA ALA A 89 -2.33 -7.73 6.81
C ALA A 89 -3.32 -8.93 6.94
N TYR A 90 -3.18 -9.77 7.97
CA TYR A 90 -3.97 -11.00 8.11
C TYR A 90 -5.34 -10.74 8.77
N LEU A 91 -6.41 -10.97 8.00
CA LEU A 91 -7.78 -11.32 8.44
C LEU A 91 -8.57 -10.30 9.30
N SER A 92 -8.91 -9.14 8.74
CA SER A 92 -10.21 -8.54 9.07
C SER A 92 -10.86 -7.97 7.80
N PRO A 93 -12.09 -8.39 7.44
CA PRO A 93 -12.74 -8.03 6.18
C PRO A 93 -13.30 -6.60 6.17
N TYR A 94 -12.99 -5.78 7.19
CA TYR A 94 -13.52 -4.43 7.29
C TYR A 94 -12.42 -3.41 7.58
N PRO A 95 -12.49 -2.22 6.95
CA PRO A 95 -11.68 -1.10 7.40
C PRO A 95 -11.98 -0.89 8.88
N PHE A 96 -10.96 -0.99 9.73
CA PHE A 96 -11.09 -0.62 11.14
C PHE A 96 -11.41 0.88 11.17
N MET A 97 -12.70 1.20 11.29
CA MET A 97 -13.14 2.56 11.53
C MET A 97 -12.50 2.99 12.84
N ARG A 98 -11.47 3.85 12.76
CA ARG A 98 -10.96 4.61 13.91
C ARG A 98 -12.01 5.64 14.30
N GLY A 99 -13.14 5.14 14.78
CA GLY A 99 -14.16 5.92 15.42
C GLY A 99 -14.33 5.36 16.82
N GLU A 100 -14.30 6.25 17.79
CA GLU A 100 -14.65 5.99 19.19
C GLU A 100 -16.15 5.70 19.24
N HIS A 101 -16.53 4.53 18.74
CA HIS A 101 -17.91 4.07 18.72
C HIS A 101 -18.06 3.11 19.88
N ASN A 102 -18.82 3.55 20.89
CA ASN A 102 -19.19 2.80 22.08
C ASN A 102 -20.25 1.74 21.73
N SER A 103 -20.03 0.98 20.66
CA SER A 103 -20.97 0.01 20.11
C SER A 103 -20.40 -1.40 20.26
N THR A 104 -20.86 -2.06 21.31
CA THR A 104 -20.82 -3.51 21.49
C THR A 104 -21.55 -4.18 20.32
N SER A 105 -20.83 -4.66 19.31
CA SER A 105 -21.33 -5.72 18.43
C SER A 105 -20.17 -6.39 17.74
N TYR A 106 -19.77 -7.53 18.30
CA TYR A 106 -19.10 -8.59 17.56
C TYR A 106 -20.13 -9.21 16.61
N ASP A 107 -19.83 -9.25 15.32
CA ASP A 107 -20.32 -10.30 14.44
C ASP A 107 -19.15 -10.74 13.56
N SER A 108 -18.61 -11.89 13.92
CA SER A 108 -17.62 -12.64 13.15
C SER A 108 -18.39 -13.50 12.14
N ALA A 109 -18.05 -13.39 10.86
CA ALA A 109 -18.35 -14.39 9.84
C ALA A 109 -17.07 -15.12 9.48
#